data_AF-A0A852ZJ70-F1
#
_entry.id   AF-A0A852ZJ70-F1
#
_cell.length_a   1.000
_cell.length_b   1.000
_cell.length_c   1.000
_cell.angle_alpha   90.00
_cell.angle_beta   90.00
_cell.angle_gamma   90.00
#
_symmetry.space_group_name_H-M   'P 1'
#
loop_
_entity.id
_entity.type
_entity.pdbx_description
1 polymer ?
#
loop_
_entity_poly.entity_id
_entity_poly.type
_entity_poly.pdbx_seq_one_letter_code
_entity_poly.pdbx_strand_id
1 'polypeptide(L)'
;MPSASTSEPASGHDPGPASGAGETTRELTIGPARLDRWLAGFLTRHGGPADRSVEVPADGTSVTVYAADGARVEVAVPFPPLAPQVGSQPPLPYAGLVAHVTRDRTVGVVLVRMGGYAAGVFDGEVLRTSKVGSRLVQGRTAAGGWSQQRFARRREKQAREAFAAAADVAARVVLPHLSDLAAVVVGGDRRAVGQVLQDHRLAPLRDLVTGPHLDVPDPKLAVLRSTPERFRAVRLRLSEPAGPAQAAQPDQPA
;
A
#
# COMPACT_ATOMS: atom_id res chain seq x y z
N MET A 1 -79.52 0.81 -4.04
CA MET A 1 -79.21 1.97 -3.17
C MET A 1 -77.82 1.75 -2.60
N PRO A 2 -76.89 2.71 -2.77
CA PRO A 2 -76.11 3.08 -3.98
C PRO A 2 -74.72 2.37 -3.98
N SER A 3 -74.04 2.06 -5.08
CA SER A 3 -73.48 2.89 -6.19
C SER A 3 -72.45 3.93 -5.75
N ALA A 4 -71.18 3.71 -6.11
CA ALA A 4 -70.15 4.67 -6.59
C ALA A 4 -68.77 4.01 -6.41
N SER A 5 -68.04 3.65 -7.47
CA SER A 5 -67.28 4.51 -8.39
C SER A 5 -66.10 5.23 -7.75
N THR A 6 -65.03 5.34 -8.56
CA THR A 6 -63.85 6.21 -8.46
C THR A 6 -62.62 5.51 -7.91
N SER A 7 -61.42 5.58 -8.50
CA SER A 7 -60.87 5.97 -9.80
C SER A 7 -59.36 5.70 -9.64
N GLU A 8 -58.68 5.33 -10.73
CA GLU A 8 -57.22 5.53 -10.85
C GLU A 8 -56.87 7.02 -10.63
N PRO A 9 -55.66 7.34 -10.15
CA PRO A 9 -54.70 7.77 -11.17
C PRO A 9 -53.26 7.33 -10.93
N ALA A 10 -52.55 7.23 -12.05
CA ALA A 10 -51.10 7.31 -12.17
C ALA A 10 -50.48 8.36 -11.24
N SER A 11 -49.49 7.94 -10.47
CA SER A 11 -48.39 8.78 -9.97
C SER A 11 -47.15 8.15 -10.56
N GLY A 12 -46.43 8.82 -11.46
CA GLY A 12 -45.83 10.11 -11.20
C GLY A 12 -44.35 9.84 -11.12
N HIS A 13 -43.66 10.15 -12.21
CA HIS A 13 -42.21 10.24 -12.30
C HIS A 13 -41.72 11.11 -11.14
N ASP A 14 -40.97 10.54 -10.20
CA ASP A 14 -40.10 11.31 -9.31
C ASP A 14 -38.66 10.96 -9.69
N PRO A 15 -37.88 11.94 -10.19
CA PRO A 15 -36.54 11.72 -10.69
C PRO A 15 -35.63 11.27 -9.54
N GLY A 16 -34.83 10.24 -9.81
CA GLY A 16 -33.74 9.85 -8.91
C GLY A 16 -32.89 11.06 -8.54
N PRO A 17 -32.33 11.10 -7.32
CA PRO A 17 -31.63 12.27 -6.83
C PRO A 17 -30.53 12.68 -7.80
N ALA A 18 -30.58 13.97 -8.12
CA ALA A 18 -29.72 14.66 -9.07
C ALA A 18 -28.24 14.29 -8.91
N SER A 19 -27.63 14.06 -10.06
CA SER A 19 -26.20 13.92 -10.34
C SER A 19 -25.31 14.68 -9.35
N GLY A 20 -24.56 13.94 -8.53
CA GLY A 20 -23.53 14.51 -7.68
C GLY A 20 -22.48 15.22 -8.53
N ALA A 21 -22.27 16.52 -8.26
CA ALA A 21 -21.15 17.27 -8.79
C ALA A 21 -19.84 16.55 -8.43
N GLY A 22 -19.20 15.94 -9.43
CA GLY A 22 -18.24 14.86 -9.22
C GLY A 22 -16.89 15.31 -8.66
N GLU A 23 -16.62 14.98 -7.40
CA GLU A 23 -15.26 14.96 -6.86
C GLU A 23 -14.46 13.88 -7.60
N THR A 24 -13.33 14.26 -8.21
CA THR A 24 -12.44 13.29 -8.86
C THR A 24 -11.40 12.82 -7.85
N THR A 25 -11.33 11.51 -7.64
CA THR A 25 -10.31 10.89 -6.79
C THR A 25 -9.34 10.07 -7.62
N ARG A 26 -8.04 10.27 -7.41
CA ARG A 26 -6.97 9.49 -8.03
C ARG A 26 -5.91 9.08 -7.01
N GLU A 27 -5.42 7.87 -7.17
CA GLU A 27 -4.30 7.36 -6.38
C GLU A 27 -3.02 7.43 -7.20
N LEU A 28 -1.93 7.82 -6.54
CA LEU A 28 -0.60 7.80 -7.12
C LEU A 28 0.42 7.30 -6.10
N THR A 29 1.54 6.81 -6.60
CA THR A 29 2.66 6.34 -5.78
C THR A 29 3.93 7.02 -6.28
N ILE A 30 4.70 7.61 -5.36
CA ILE A 30 5.96 8.30 -5.68
C ILE A 30 7.07 7.86 -4.73
N GLY A 31 8.32 8.02 -5.17
CA GLY A 31 9.48 7.83 -4.29
C GLY A 31 9.58 8.93 -3.21
N PRO A 32 10.19 8.63 -2.06
CA PRO A 32 10.22 9.53 -0.90
C PRO A 32 10.87 10.88 -1.22
N ALA A 33 11.95 10.88 -2.03
CA ALA A 33 12.65 12.10 -2.44
C ALA A 33 11.80 13.06 -3.30
N ARG A 34 10.69 12.58 -3.88
CA ARG A 34 9.80 13.39 -4.72
C ARG A 34 8.67 14.06 -3.95
N LEU A 35 8.42 13.65 -2.70
CA LEU A 35 7.24 14.06 -1.95
C LEU A 35 7.17 15.57 -1.75
N ASP A 36 8.25 16.18 -1.27
CA ASP A 36 8.32 17.62 -0.99
C ASP A 36 8.00 18.47 -2.23
N ARG A 37 8.72 18.19 -3.32
CA ARG A 37 8.49 18.86 -4.61
C ARG A 37 7.08 18.64 -5.15
N TRP A 38 6.53 17.43 -4.98
CA TRP A 38 5.19 17.10 -5.44
C TRP A 38 4.13 17.87 -4.64
N LEU A 39 4.25 17.96 -3.31
CA LEU A 39 3.35 18.71 -2.44
C LEU A 39 3.41 20.22 -2.73
N ALA A 40 4.61 20.77 -2.93
CA ALA A 40 4.77 22.17 -3.33
C ALA A 40 4.09 22.47 -4.68
N GLY A 41 4.25 21.57 -5.66
CA GLY A 41 3.59 21.68 -6.96
C GLY A 41 2.07 21.50 -6.89
N PHE A 42 1.58 20.64 -6.00
CA PHE A 42 0.15 20.50 -5.70
C PHE A 42 -0.39 21.82 -5.18
N LEU A 43 0.18 22.39 -4.11
CA LEU A 43 -0.27 23.68 -3.56
C LEU A 43 -0.21 24.80 -4.60
N THR A 44 0.85 24.87 -5.40
CA THR A 44 0.98 25.89 -6.46
C THR A 44 -0.16 25.83 -7.48
N ARG A 45 -0.58 24.62 -7.88
CA ARG A 45 -1.68 24.46 -8.86
C ARG A 45 -3.07 24.74 -8.27
N HIS A 46 -3.22 24.58 -6.96
CA HIS A 46 -4.50 24.65 -6.26
C HIS A 46 -4.67 25.92 -5.40
N GLY A 47 -3.96 27.00 -5.78
CA GLY A 47 -4.13 28.32 -5.17
C GLY A 47 -3.40 28.54 -3.84
N GLY A 48 -2.50 27.64 -3.46
CA GLY A 48 -1.72 27.72 -2.21
C GLY A 48 -2.33 26.92 -1.05
N PRO A 49 -1.73 27.00 0.15
CA PRO A 49 -2.24 26.34 1.35
C PRO A 49 -3.56 26.96 1.83
N ALA A 50 -4.50 26.13 2.30
CA ALA A 50 -5.69 26.59 3.01
C ALA A 50 -5.36 27.12 4.43
N ASP A 51 -6.28 27.83 5.08
CA ASP A 51 -6.13 28.32 6.47
C ASP A 51 -5.79 27.19 7.46
N ARG A 52 -6.36 25.99 7.25
CA ARG A 52 -5.95 24.74 7.90
C ARG A 52 -5.33 23.81 6.87
N SER A 53 -4.07 24.06 6.54
CA SER A 53 -3.42 23.39 5.42
C SER A 53 -2.98 21.95 5.69
N VAL A 54 -2.90 21.49 6.95
CA VAL A 54 -2.39 20.15 7.29
C VAL A 54 -3.17 19.56 8.47
N GLU A 55 -3.62 18.32 8.31
CA GLU A 55 -4.25 17.50 9.35
C GLU A 55 -3.51 16.18 9.51
N VAL A 56 -3.31 15.75 10.75
CA VAL A 56 -2.72 14.45 11.09
C VAL A 56 -3.66 13.77 12.09
N PRO A 57 -4.24 12.61 11.76
CA PRO A 57 -5.05 11.84 12.71
C PRO A 57 -4.23 11.43 13.93
N ALA A 58 -4.91 11.15 15.05
CA ALA A 58 -4.26 10.79 16.31
C ALA A 58 -3.39 9.52 16.22
N ASP A 59 -3.69 8.62 15.30
CA ASP A 59 -2.91 7.40 15.05
C ASP A 59 -1.64 7.63 14.21
N GLY A 60 -1.47 8.83 13.64
CA GLY A 60 -0.32 9.20 12.81
C GLY A 60 -0.15 8.35 11.56
N THR A 61 -1.22 7.71 11.05
CA THR A 61 -1.14 6.79 9.90
C THR A 61 -1.25 7.48 8.55
N SER A 62 -1.77 8.70 8.51
CA SER A 62 -1.83 9.55 7.31
C SER A 62 -1.59 11.02 7.65
N VAL A 63 -1.34 11.82 6.62
CA VAL A 63 -1.29 13.28 6.68
C VAL A 63 -2.11 13.82 5.53
N THR A 64 -3.11 14.65 5.82
CA THR A 64 -3.90 15.31 4.78
C THR A 64 -3.44 16.75 4.61
N VAL A 65 -3.15 17.13 3.37
CA VAL A 65 -2.80 18.50 2.99
C VAL A 65 -3.95 19.12 2.20
N TYR A 66 -4.40 20.30 2.63
CA TYR A 66 -5.51 21.04 2.04
C TYR A 66 -5.01 22.27 1.28
N ALA A 67 -5.50 22.43 0.06
CA ALA A 67 -5.26 23.59 -0.77
C ALA A 67 -6.42 24.58 -0.73
N ALA A 68 -6.16 25.82 -1.16
CA ALA A 68 -7.11 26.94 -1.09
C ALA A 68 -8.37 26.75 -1.93
N ASP A 69 -8.27 26.02 -3.05
CA ASP A 69 -9.41 25.73 -3.94
C ASP A 69 -10.31 24.56 -3.47
N GLY A 70 -9.99 23.96 -2.31
CA GLY A 70 -10.71 22.81 -1.75
C GLY A 70 -10.15 21.45 -2.18
N ALA A 71 -9.14 21.40 -3.06
CA ALA A 71 -8.42 20.17 -3.33
C ALA A 71 -7.66 19.69 -2.09
N ARG A 72 -7.57 18.37 -1.93
CA ARG A 72 -6.85 17.74 -0.82
C ARG A 72 -6.05 16.55 -1.29
N VAL A 73 -4.93 16.31 -0.62
CA VAL A 73 -4.14 15.10 -0.79
C VAL A 73 -3.94 14.44 0.55
N GLU A 74 -4.43 13.21 0.66
CA GLU A 74 -4.12 12.33 1.78
C GLU A 74 -2.86 11.54 1.44
N VAL A 75 -1.86 11.62 2.32
CA VAL A 75 -0.59 10.92 2.19
C VAL A 75 -0.53 9.82 3.24
N ALA A 76 -0.46 8.56 2.82
CA ALA A 76 -0.25 7.45 3.75
C ALA A 76 1.17 7.52 4.33
N VAL A 77 1.30 7.50 5.65
CA VAL A 77 2.60 7.54 6.33
C VAL A 77 3.28 6.17 6.22
N PRO A 78 4.41 6.04 5.50
CA PRO A 78 5.16 4.79 5.48
C PRO A 78 5.79 4.56 6.86
N PHE A 79 5.76 3.32 7.34
CA PHE A 79 6.24 2.96 8.69
C PHE A 79 5.60 3.85 9.77
N PRO A 80 4.26 3.80 9.92
CA PRO A 80 3.56 4.60 10.92
C PRO A 80 3.92 4.15 12.34
N PRO A 81 3.69 5.00 13.36
CA PRO A 81 3.07 6.33 13.29
C PRO A 81 4.05 7.45 12.90
N LEU A 82 3.52 8.57 12.40
CA LEU A 82 4.26 9.82 12.31
C LEU A 82 4.53 10.36 13.73
N ALA A 83 5.80 10.61 14.05
CA ALA A 83 6.18 11.07 15.39
C ALA A 83 5.63 12.49 15.68
N PRO A 84 5.03 12.72 16.85
CA PRO A 84 4.57 14.04 17.27
C PRO A 84 5.70 15.07 17.27
N GLN A 85 5.44 16.27 16.79
CA GLN A 85 6.42 17.38 16.71
C GLN A 85 6.55 18.12 18.05
N VAL A 86 6.90 17.41 19.13
CA VAL A 86 7.09 18.02 20.45
C VAL A 86 8.43 18.77 20.46
N GLY A 87 8.38 20.10 20.65
CA GLY A 87 9.59 20.93 20.83
C GLY A 87 10.28 21.42 19.55
N SER A 88 9.82 21.04 18.36
CA SER A 88 10.33 21.58 17.09
C SER A 88 9.83 23.01 16.88
N GLN A 89 10.73 24.00 16.90
CA GLN A 89 10.44 25.40 16.56
C GLN A 89 11.51 25.95 15.60
N PRO A 90 11.12 26.45 14.41
CA PRO A 90 9.76 26.48 13.86
C PRO A 90 9.22 25.07 13.54
N PRO A 91 7.89 24.91 13.40
CA PRO A 91 7.31 23.63 13.00
C PRO A 91 7.82 23.20 11.62
N LEU A 92 8.13 21.91 11.48
CA LEU A 92 8.55 21.35 10.19
C LEU A 92 7.38 21.37 9.18
N PRO A 93 7.67 21.56 7.87
CA PRO A 93 6.67 21.46 6.82
C PRO A 93 5.86 20.16 6.91
N TYR A 94 4.55 20.26 6.64
CA TYR A 94 3.64 19.10 6.60
C TYR A 94 3.72 18.22 7.86
N ALA A 95 3.83 18.84 9.04
CA ALA A 95 3.98 18.16 10.33
C ALA A 95 5.20 17.22 10.43
N GLY A 96 6.25 17.46 9.63
CA GLY A 96 7.47 16.65 9.61
C GLY A 96 7.40 15.42 8.69
N LEU A 97 6.33 15.28 7.89
CA LEU A 97 6.13 14.16 6.98
C LEU A 97 7.32 13.93 6.04
N VAL A 98 7.86 15.00 5.43
CA VAL A 98 8.98 14.90 4.48
C VAL A 98 10.23 14.30 5.13
N ALA A 99 10.55 14.74 6.36
CA ALA A 99 11.68 14.18 7.11
C ALA A 99 11.41 12.72 7.49
N HIS A 100 10.17 12.38 7.84
CA HIS A 100 9.79 11.00 8.17
C HIS A 100 9.94 10.05 6.97
N VAL A 101 9.48 10.44 5.78
CA VAL A 101 9.53 9.54 4.60
C VAL A 101 10.93 9.39 4.03
N THR A 102 11.79 10.41 4.17
CA THR A 102 13.17 10.38 3.64
C THR A 102 14.15 9.70 4.60
N ARG A 103 13.80 9.57 5.89
CA ARG A 103 14.61 8.87 6.88
C ARG A 103 14.92 7.42 6.47
N ASP A 104 16.20 7.09 6.42
CA ASP A 104 16.66 5.72 6.26
C ASP A 104 16.35 4.90 7.52
N ARG A 105 15.92 3.66 7.28
CA ARG A 105 15.50 2.71 8.30
C ARG A 105 16.05 1.34 7.96
N THR A 106 16.37 0.57 8.98
CA THR A 106 16.68 -0.86 8.80
C THR A 106 15.38 -1.63 8.57
N VAL A 107 15.24 -2.27 7.42
CA VAL A 107 14.01 -3.01 7.04
C VAL A 107 14.37 -4.43 6.64
N GLY A 108 13.72 -5.41 7.28
CA GLY A 108 13.78 -6.80 6.87
C GLY A 108 12.80 -7.04 5.73
N VAL A 109 13.21 -7.79 4.70
CA VAL A 109 12.33 -8.15 3.59
C VAL A 109 12.27 -9.67 3.47
N VAL A 110 11.06 -10.23 3.42
CA VAL A 110 10.82 -11.67 3.22
C VAL A 110 9.88 -11.88 2.05
N LEU A 111 10.38 -12.47 0.97
CA LEU A 111 9.62 -12.79 -0.23
C LEU A 111 9.43 -14.29 -0.36
N VAL A 112 8.20 -14.74 -0.59
CA VAL A 112 7.89 -16.17 -0.67
C VAL A 112 6.94 -16.43 -1.84
N ARG A 113 7.31 -17.35 -2.72
CA ARG A 113 6.42 -17.94 -3.74
C ARG A 113 6.61 -19.45 -3.77
N MET A 114 5.67 -20.14 -4.43
CA MET A 114 5.66 -21.62 -4.47
C MET A 114 6.98 -22.23 -4.99
N GLY A 115 7.72 -21.52 -5.87
CA GLY A 115 8.99 -22.01 -6.44
C GLY A 115 10.26 -21.39 -5.85
N GLY A 116 10.15 -20.39 -4.97
CA GLY A 116 11.28 -19.55 -4.60
C GLY A 116 11.05 -18.75 -3.33
N TYR A 117 12.14 -18.38 -2.66
CA TYR A 117 12.10 -17.47 -1.52
C TYR A 117 13.35 -16.59 -1.48
N ALA A 118 13.20 -15.42 -0.89
CA ALA A 118 14.28 -14.50 -0.62
C ALA A 118 14.09 -13.86 0.75
N ALA A 119 15.19 -13.68 1.48
CA ALA A 119 15.23 -12.83 2.66
C ALA A 119 16.40 -11.86 2.53
N GLY A 120 16.22 -10.64 3.03
CA GLY A 120 17.30 -9.66 3.10
C GLY A 120 17.04 -8.60 4.17
N VAL A 121 18.11 -7.90 4.54
CA VAL A 121 18.04 -6.74 5.43
C VAL A 121 18.61 -5.55 4.68
N PHE A 122 17.82 -4.48 4.66
CA PHE A 122 18.16 -3.21 4.03
C PHE A 122 18.42 -2.15 5.08
N ASP A 123 19.30 -1.22 4.74
CA ASP A 123 19.42 0.08 5.40
C ASP A 123 19.15 1.16 4.34
N GLY A 124 17.97 1.77 4.41
CA GLY A 124 17.45 2.61 3.33
C GLY A 124 17.31 1.79 2.03
N GLU A 125 18.11 2.12 1.03
CA GLU A 125 18.20 1.40 -0.26
C GLU A 125 19.29 0.33 -0.31
N VAL A 126 20.20 0.31 0.66
CA VAL A 126 21.39 -0.54 0.62
C VAL A 126 21.08 -1.92 1.20
N LEU A 127 21.22 -2.96 0.37
CA LEU A 127 21.10 -4.35 0.82
C LEU A 127 22.35 -4.78 1.60
N ARG A 128 22.22 -4.96 2.92
CA ARG A 128 23.33 -5.34 3.81
C ARG A 128 23.62 -6.84 3.80
N THR A 129 22.58 -7.65 3.93
CA THR A 129 22.69 -9.12 3.91
C THR A 129 21.49 -9.71 3.20
N SER A 130 21.67 -10.84 2.52
CA SER A 130 20.58 -11.54 1.86
C SER A 130 20.87 -13.01 1.66
N LYS A 131 19.79 -13.77 1.49
CA LYS A 131 19.84 -15.11 0.93
C LYS A 131 18.61 -15.33 0.05
N VAL A 132 18.86 -15.90 -1.12
CA VAL A 132 17.82 -16.38 -2.02
C VAL A 132 17.95 -17.89 -2.18
N GLY A 133 16.83 -18.55 -2.44
CA GLY A 133 16.79 -19.98 -2.68
C GLY A 133 15.52 -20.38 -3.40
N SER A 134 15.49 -21.61 -3.88
CA SER A 134 14.34 -22.19 -4.55
C SER A 134 14.14 -23.63 -4.08
N ARG A 135 12.90 -24.10 -4.17
CA ARG A 135 12.56 -25.51 -4.08
C ARG A 135 11.55 -25.84 -5.15
N LEU A 136 11.79 -26.93 -5.87
CA LEU A 136 10.91 -27.40 -6.92
C LEU A 136 9.63 -27.95 -6.30
N VAL A 137 8.54 -27.19 -6.44
CA VAL A 137 7.18 -27.67 -6.16
C VAL A 137 6.53 -27.97 -7.51
N GLN A 138 6.14 -29.22 -7.75
CA GLN A 138 5.50 -29.58 -9.02
C GLN A 138 4.16 -28.85 -9.19
N GLY A 139 3.93 -28.33 -10.40
CA GLY A 139 2.69 -27.67 -10.77
C GLY A 139 1.47 -28.59 -10.70
N ARG A 140 0.26 -28.00 -10.72
CA ARG A 140 -1.00 -28.75 -10.80
C ARG A 140 -1.13 -29.36 -12.20
N THR A 141 -1.33 -30.67 -12.31
CA THR A 141 -1.68 -31.33 -13.57
C THR A 141 -3.20 -31.35 -13.74
N ALA A 142 -3.66 -31.12 -14.98
CA ALA A 142 -5.08 -31.03 -15.32
C ALA A 142 -5.79 -32.40 -15.54
N ALA A 143 -5.06 -33.52 -15.42
CA ALA A 143 -5.61 -34.85 -15.70
C ALA A 143 -6.33 -35.46 -14.48
N GLY A 144 -7.62 -35.74 -14.61
CA GLY A 144 -8.46 -36.42 -13.62
C GLY A 144 -8.11 -37.90 -13.41
N GLY A 145 -8.25 -38.43 -12.19
CA GLY A 145 -8.11 -39.85 -11.90
C GLY A 145 -7.55 -40.19 -10.51
N TRP A 146 -7.52 -41.48 -10.16
CA TRP A 146 -7.03 -42.03 -8.89
C TRP A 146 -5.55 -41.68 -8.57
N SER A 147 -4.79 -41.24 -9.57
CA SER A 147 -3.45 -40.68 -9.42
C SER A 147 -3.42 -39.27 -8.82
N GLN A 148 -4.52 -38.49 -8.93
CA GLN A 148 -4.59 -37.12 -8.41
C GLN A 148 -4.41 -37.02 -6.90
N GLN A 149 -4.96 -37.95 -6.12
CA GLN A 149 -4.85 -37.93 -4.66
C GLN A 149 -3.37 -38.07 -4.21
N ARG A 150 -2.60 -38.91 -4.89
CA ARG A 150 -1.15 -39.07 -4.64
C ARG A 150 -0.35 -37.84 -5.05
N PHE A 151 -0.70 -37.22 -6.18
CA PHE A 151 -0.06 -35.97 -6.62
C PHE A 151 -0.40 -34.78 -5.71
N ALA A 152 -1.63 -34.69 -5.21
CA ALA A 152 -2.04 -33.66 -4.27
C ALA A 152 -1.25 -33.75 -2.95
N ARG A 153 -1.13 -34.95 -2.36
CA ARG A 153 -0.33 -35.18 -1.14
C ARG A 153 1.15 -34.85 -1.34
N ARG A 154 1.74 -35.24 -2.48
CA ARG A 154 3.14 -34.90 -2.81
C ARG A 154 3.35 -33.39 -2.92
N ARG A 155 2.45 -32.67 -3.59
CA ARG A 155 2.51 -31.20 -3.71
C ARG A 155 2.40 -30.51 -2.36
N GLU A 156 1.49 -30.98 -1.50
CA GLU A 156 1.34 -30.44 -0.15
C GLU A 156 2.60 -30.68 0.70
N LYS A 157 3.23 -31.86 0.59
CA LYS A 157 4.52 -32.13 1.24
C LYS A 157 5.62 -31.20 0.71
N GLN A 158 5.73 -31.05 -0.61
CA GLN A 158 6.72 -30.17 -1.24
C GLN A 158 6.52 -28.70 -0.86
N ALA A 159 5.28 -28.23 -0.81
CA ALA A 159 4.96 -26.88 -0.37
C ALA A 159 5.37 -26.65 1.09
N ARG A 160 5.08 -27.61 1.98
CA ARG A 160 5.52 -27.55 3.38
C ARG A 160 7.05 -27.49 3.51
N GLU A 161 7.77 -28.32 2.77
CA GLU A 161 9.23 -28.30 2.75
C GLU A 161 9.79 -26.98 2.19
N ALA A 162 9.15 -26.41 1.17
CA ALA A 162 9.52 -25.10 0.61
C ALA A 162 9.29 -23.97 1.63
N PHE A 163 8.16 -23.98 2.35
CA PHE A 163 7.87 -22.99 3.38
C PHE A 163 8.79 -23.11 4.59
N ALA A 164 9.12 -24.34 5.03
CA ALA A 164 10.12 -24.56 6.08
C ALA A 164 11.48 -23.99 5.68
N ALA A 165 11.93 -24.24 4.43
CA ALA A 165 13.18 -23.68 3.94
C ALA A 165 13.16 -22.13 3.86
N ALA A 166 12.03 -21.54 3.46
CA ALA A 166 11.85 -20.09 3.48
C ALA A 166 11.89 -19.53 4.92
N ALA A 167 11.27 -20.21 5.88
CA ALA A 167 11.32 -19.84 7.29
C ALA A 167 12.73 -19.93 7.87
N ASP A 168 13.49 -21.00 7.56
CA ASP A 168 14.90 -21.12 7.95
C ASP A 168 15.74 -19.96 7.41
N VAL A 169 15.49 -19.57 6.17
CA VAL A 169 16.20 -18.47 5.52
C VAL A 169 15.83 -17.11 6.13
N ALA A 170 14.55 -16.86 6.36
CA ALA A 170 14.09 -15.65 7.04
C ALA A 170 14.68 -15.57 8.46
N ALA A 171 14.64 -16.67 9.21
CA ALA A 171 15.20 -16.74 10.56
C ALA A 171 16.69 -16.44 10.55
N ARG A 172 17.46 -17.10 9.68
CA ARG A 172 18.91 -16.93 9.61
C ARG A 172 19.35 -15.54 9.14
N VAL A 173 18.60 -14.89 8.25
CA VAL A 173 18.99 -13.61 7.64
C VAL A 173 18.45 -12.41 8.41
N VAL A 174 17.21 -12.47 8.90
CA VAL A 174 16.51 -11.31 9.44
C VAL A 174 16.59 -11.25 10.96
N LEU A 175 16.44 -12.38 11.68
CA LEU A 175 16.46 -12.36 13.15
C LEU A 175 17.76 -11.83 13.78
N PRO A 176 18.96 -12.04 13.22
CA PRO A 176 20.18 -11.46 13.78
C PRO A 176 20.17 -9.93 13.85
N HIS A 177 19.27 -9.27 13.12
CA HIS A 177 19.14 -7.82 13.07
C HIS A 177 17.91 -7.30 13.82
N LEU A 178 17.19 -8.16 14.56
CA LEU A 178 15.91 -7.83 15.19
C LEU A 178 15.95 -6.54 16.04
N SER A 179 17.05 -6.30 16.77
CA SER A 179 17.22 -5.11 17.62
C SER A 179 17.25 -3.80 16.83
N ASP A 180 17.66 -3.85 15.57
CA ASP A 180 17.90 -2.68 14.73
C ASP A 180 16.76 -2.47 13.72
N LEU A 181 15.87 -3.46 13.56
CA LEU A 181 14.78 -3.43 12.61
C LEU A 181 13.70 -2.43 13.02
N ALA A 182 13.42 -1.48 12.13
CA ALA A 182 12.25 -0.63 12.24
C ALA A 182 10.97 -1.32 11.74
N ALA A 183 11.12 -2.27 10.81
CA ALA A 183 10.00 -2.94 10.15
C ALA A 183 10.42 -4.22 9.43
N VAL A 184 9.44 -5.06 9.14
CA VAL A 184 9.52 -6.19 8.21
C VAL A 184 8.50 -6.01 7.11
N VAL A 185 8.93 -6.12 5.85
CA VAL A 185 8.06 -6.07 4.68
C VAL A 185 8.03 -7.45 4.06
N VAL A 186 6.83 -7.91 3.72
CA VAL A 186 6.62 -9.23 3.13
C VAL A 186 6.08 -9.13 1.71
N GLY A 187 6.31 -10.18 0.91
CA GLY A 187 5.85 -10.19 -0.47
C GLY A 187 5.77 -11.57 -1.10
N GLY A 188 5.10 -11.64 -2.26
CA GLY A 188 4.86 -12.86 -3.02
C GLY A 188 3.47 -13.44 -2.77
N ASP A 189 3.37 -14.76 -2.61
CA ASP A 189 2.10 -15.44 -2.39
C ASP A 189 1.63 -15.25 -0.94
N ARG A 190 0.45 -14.64 -0.75
CA ARG A 190 -0.08 -14.30 0.58
C ARG A 190 -0.23 -15.53 1.48
N ARG A 191 -0.68 -16.66 0.93
CA ARG A 191 -0.85 -17.90 1.69
C ARG A 191 0.50 -18.47 2.11
N ALA A 192 1.47 -18.49 1.21
CA ALA A 192 2.84 -18.95 1.47
C ALA A 192 3.52 -18.09 2.53
N VAL A 193 3.45 -16.76 2.40
CA VAL A 193 3.96 -15.81 3.41
C VAL A 193 3.30 -16.07 4.76
N GLY A 194 1.96 -16.21 4.80
CA GLY A 194 1.24 -16.52 6.04
C GLY A 194 1.74 -17.80 6.69
N GLN A 195 1.95 -18.87 5.92
CA GLN A 195 2.49 -20.14 6.44
C GLN A 195 3.93 -20.00 6.96
N VAL A 196 4.79 -19.26 6.26
CA VAL A 196 6.17 -19.00 6.69
C VAL A 196 6.18 -18.24 8.01
N LEU A 197 5.38 -17.17 8.11
CA LEU A 197 5.30 -16.35 9.33
C LEU A 197 4.79 -17.16 10.53
N GLN A 198 4.02 -18.24 10.34
CA GLN A 198 3.56 -19.10 11.44
C GLN A 198 4.67 -19.92 12.10
N ASP A 199 5.89 -19.97 11.55
CA ASP A 199 7.05 -20.53 12.25
C ASP A 199 7.29 -19.78 13.57
N HIS A 200 7.43 -20.54 14.66
CA HIS A 200 7.58 -19.99 16.02
C HIS A 200 8.83 -19.11 16.17
N ARG A 201 9.90 -19.41 15.43
CA ARG A 201 11.14 -18.62 15.46
C ARG A 201 10.95 -17.21 14.90
N LEU A 202 9.97 -17.04 14.00
CA LEU A 202 9.64 -15.77 13.38
C LEU A 202 8.59 -14.97 14.16
N ALA A 203 8.11 -15.48 15.30
CA ALA A 203 7.13 -14.77 16.12
C ALA A 203 7.53 -13.32 16.44
N PRO A 204 8.79 -12.99 16.80
CA PRO A 204 9.20 -11.61 17.06
C PRO A 204 9.13 -10.68 15.83
N LEU A 205 9.16 -11.23 14.61
CA LEU A 205 9.08 -10.43 13.39
C LEU A 205 7.64 -10.05 13.05
N ARG A 206 6.64 -10.79 13.54
CA ARG A 206 5.22 -10.62 13.17
C ARG A 206 4.70 -9.23 13.54
N ASP A 207 5.09 -8.74 14.72
CA ASP A 207 4.68 -7.43 15.22
C ASP A 207 5.35 -6.29 14.45
N LEU A 208 6.48 -6.58 13.78
CA LEU A 208 7.19 -5.64 12.91
C LEU A 208 6.68 -5.68 11.46
N VAL A 209 5.80 -6.63 11.10
CA VAL A 209 5.29 -6.73 9.73
C VAL A 209 4.40 -5.52 9.44
N THR A 210 4.88 -4.63 8.57
CA THR A 210 4.16 -3.42 8.17
C THR A 210 4.46 -3.05 6.72
N GLY A 211 3.73 -2.07 6.21
CA GLY A 211 3.85 -1.60 4.83
C GLY A 211 3.10 -2.47 3.82
N PRO A 212 3.32 -2.23 2.51
CA PRO A 212 2.59 -2.94 1.47
C PRO A 212 3.07 -4.40 1.34
N HIS A 213 2.11 -5.32 1.15
CA HIS A 213 2.46 -6.66 0.68
C HIS A 213 2.97 -6.57 -0.76
N LEU A 214 4.24 -6.84 -0.98
CA LEU A 214 4.86 -6.67 -2.28
C LEU A 214 4.41 -7.78 -3.23
N ASP A 215 3.71 -7.44 -4.31
CA ASP A 215 3.50 -8.40 -5.39
C ASP A 215 4.78 -8.53 -6.20
N VAL A 216 5.44 -9.68 -6.08
CA VAL A 216 6.74 -9.92 -6.70
C VAL A 216 6.65 -11.12 -7.64
N PRO A 217 7.40 -11.14 -8.75
CA PRO A 217 7.54 -12.34 -9.58
C PRO A 217 8.38 -13.40 -8.83
N ASP A 218 9.17 -14.22 -9.52
CA ASP A 218 10.05 -15.18 -8.85
C ASP A 218 11.05 -14.45 -7.93
N PRO A 219 11.10 -14.74 -6.61
CA PRO A 219 11.91 -13.99 -5.64
C PRO A 219 13.40 -14.29 -5.77
N LYS A 220 13.99 -13.83 -6.88
CA LYS A 220 15.43 -13.83 -7.14
C LYS A 220 16.10 -12.61 -6.52
N LEU A 221 17.43 -12.62 -6.47
CA LEU A 221 18.21 -11.52 -5.89
C LEU A 221 17.92 -10.17 -6.54
N ALA A 222 17.72 -10.13 -7.86
CA ALA A 222 17.38 -8.89 -8.57
C ALA A 222 16.03 -8.30 -8.10
N VAL A 223 15.04 -9.16 -7.89
CA VAL A 223 13.72 -8.77 -7.38
C VAL A 223 13.79 -8.31 -5.93
N LEU A 224 14.62 -8.97 -5.11
CA LEU A 224 14.89 -8.54 -3.74
C LEU A 224 15.52 -7.14 -3.75
N ARG A 225 16.57 -6.91 -4.56
CA ARG A 225 17.28 -5.63 -4.65
C ARG A 225 16.40 -4.46 -5.10
N SER A 226 15.34 -4.69 -5.86
CA SER A 226 14.40 -3.62 -6.27
C SER A 226 13.27 -3.37 -5.28
N THR A 227 13.17 -4.13 -4.18
CA THR A 227 12.11 -3.90 -3.18
C THR A 227 12.13 -2.52 -2.50
N PRO A 228 13.27 -1.84 -2.27
CA PRO A 228 13.28 -0.50 -1.68
C PRO A 228 12.43 0.52 -2.43
N GLU A 229 12.43 0.46 -3.76
CA GLU A 229 11.61 1.35 -4.60
C GLU A 229 10.12 1.26 -4.27
N ARG A 230 9.66 0.11 -3.78
CA ARG A 230 8.25 -0.17 -3.52
C ARG A 230 7.89 -0.02 -2.05
N PHE A 231 8.71 -0.49 -1.13
CA PHE A 231 8.39 -0.38 0.30
C PHE A 231 8.65 1.01 0.87
N ARG A 232 9.54 1.81 0.24
CA ARG A 232 9.73 3.23 0.59
C ARG A 232 8.76 4.15 -0.14
N ALA A 233 7.98 3.62 -1.07
CA ALA A 233 7.09 4.43 -1.88
C ALA A 233 5.96 5.03 -1.02
N VAL A 234 5.65 6.28 -1.31
CA VAL A 234 4.60 7.03 -0.63
C VAL A 234 3.35 6.96 -1.48
N ARG A 235 2.25 6.50 -0.89
CA ARG A 235 0.93 6.49 -1.54
C ARG A 235 0.21 7.79 -1.24
N LEU A 236 -0.33 8.41 -2.28
CA LEU A 236 -1.10 9.63 -2.19
C LEU A 236 -2.47 9.39 -2.81
N ARG A 237 -3.51 9.81 -2.10
CA ARG A 237 -4.88 9.87 -2.59
C ARG A 237 -5.23 11.34 -2.76
N LEU A 238 -5.32 11.76 -4.01
CA LEU A 238 -5.65 13.13 -4.39
C LEU A 238 -7.14 13.18 -4.71
N SER A 239 -7.82 14.11 -4.06
CA SER A 239 -9.23 14.42 -4.27
C SER A 239 -9.36 15.88 -4.68
N GLU A 240 -9.92 16.10 -5.86
CA GLU A 240 -10.09 17.43 -6.44
C GLU A 240 -11.61 17.72 -6.52
N PRO A 241 -12.05 18.91 -6.07
CA PRO A 241 -13.43 19.31 -6.27
C PRO A 241 -13.73 19.39 -7.77
N ALA A 242 -14.98 19.14 -8.15
CA ALA A 242 -15.42 19.39 -9.52
C ALA A 242 -15.08 20.85 -9.86
N GLY A 243 -14.19 21.06 -10.84
CA GLY A 243 -13.90 22.41 -11.32
C GLY A 243 -15.19 23.10 -11.77
N PRO A 244 -15.27 24.44 -11.75
CA PRO A 244 -16.37 25.11 -12.43
C PRO A 244 -16.39 24.57 -13.87
N ALA A 245 -17.55 24.08 -14.32
CA ALA A 245 -17.74 23.65 -15.70
C ALA A 245 -17.13 24.73 -16.58
N GLN A 246 -16.10 24.35 -17.33
CA GLN A 246 -15.34 25.27 -18.18
C GLN A 246 -16.36 25.95 -19.09
N ALA A 247 -16.68 27.22 -18.79
CA ALA A 247 -17.74 27.94 -19.46
C ALA A 247 -17.44 27.91 -20.95
N ALA A 248 -18.36 27.32 -21.72
CA ALA A 248 -18.32 27.38 -23.17
C ALA A 248 -18.08 28.83 -23.56
N GLN A 249 -16.96 29.07 -24.25
CA GLN A 249 -16.69 30.33 -24.92
C GLN A 249 -17.93 30.67 -25.76
N PRO A 250 -18.63 31.79 -25.54
CA PRO A 250 -19.68 32.20 -26.46
C PRO A 250 -19.00 32.57 -27.78
N ASP A 251 -19.34 31.83 -28.82
CA ASP A 251 -19.07 32.17 -30.21
C ASP A 251 -19.61 33.59 -30.45
N GLN A 252 -18.70 34.53 -30.74
CA GLN A 252 -19.06 35.89 -31.15
C GLN A 252 -19.67 35.83 -32.56
N PRO A 253 -20.89 36.35 -32.78
CA PRO A 253 -21.37 36.58 -34.14
C PRO A 253 -20.64 37.79 -34.76
N ALA A 254 -20.38 37.67 -36.06
CA ALA A 254 -19.73 38.65 -36.93
C ALA A 254 -20.57 39.93 -37.12
#